data_AF-A0A962SUR8-F1
#
_entry.id   AF-A0A962SUR8-F1
#
_cell.length_a   1.000
_cell.length_b   1.000
_cell.length_c   1.000
_cell.angle_alpha   90.00
_cell.angle_beta   90.00
_cell.angle_gamma   90.00
#
_symmetry.space_group_name_H-M   'P 1'
#
loop_
_entity.id
_entity.type
_entity.pdbx_description
1 polymer ?
#
loop_
_entity_poly.entity_id
_entity_poly.type
_entity_poly.pdbx_seq_one_letter_code
_entity_poly.pdbx_strand_id
1 'polypeptide(L)'
;NVAANITDPARRKIYGRTLYGVQDAQAIEGWVHSNTDSLLSIVDETETFDLVWPLLTQHINGGTFTKFDKPEVLKEIAHGWITGKSFSDLLRIIRKRKAKMIWGTRRREFKIDHVVDICEGTLAYDGALVVGAVCEFIETLDQDSTGELINRLQLFQKRLKYGLPTETTIALYELGFSDRVIAQDLAASLNLTATQKKDLVKALKQNRDVAIAMMEKYPSYFQERMNEIMG
;
A
#
# COMPACT_ATOMS: atom_id res chain seq x y z
N ASN A 1 9.16 -8.24 -26.86
CA ASN A 1 10.39 -8.55 -26.11
C ASN A 1 10.25 -9.66 -25.06
N VAL A 2 9.11 -9.81 -24.35
CA VAL A 2 8.88 -10.97 -23.44
C VAL A 2 8.84 -12.31 -24.20
N ALA A 3 8.16 -12.35 -25.35
CA ALA A 3 8.00 -13.56 -26.17
C ALA A 3 9.30 -14.10 -26.79
N ALA A 4 10.37 -13.30 -26.85
CA ALA A 4 11.68 -13.73 -27.35
C ALA A 4 12.57 -14.32 -26.25
N ASN A 5 12.36 -13.91 -24.98
CA ASN A 5 13.22 -14.27 -23.86
C ASN A 5 12.64 -15.38 -22.97
N ILE A 6 11.31 -15.58 -23.00
CA ILE A 6 10.64 -16.63 -22.23
C ILE A 6 9.89 -17.54 -23.20
N THR A 7 10.43 -18.73 -23.42
CA THR A 7 9.91 -19.71 -24.39
C THR A 7 8.67 -20.44 -23.88
N ASP A 8 8.54 -20.61 -22.56
CA ASP A 8 7.39 -21.26 -21.93
C ASP A 8 6.14 -20.34 -21.93
N PRO A 9 5.03 -20.77 -22.58
CA PRO A 9 3.75 -20.04 -22.57
C PRO A 9 3.18 -19.75 -21.17
N ALA A 10 3.33 -20.67 -20.21
CA ALA A 10 2.80 -20.51 -18.86
C ALA A 10 3.55 -19.39 -18.12
N ARG A 11 4.88 -19.42 -18.19
CA ARG A 11 5.74 -18.36 -17.62
C ARG A 11 5.53 -17.00 -18.29
N ARG A 12 5.27 -16.95 -19.60
CA ARG A 12 4.93 -15.69 -20.28
C ARG A 12 3.68 -15.03 -19.69
N LYS A 13 2.69 -15.82 -19.27
CA LYS A 13 1.46 -15.30 -18.65
C LYS A 13 1.76 -14.67 -17.28
N ILE A 14 2.55 -15.34 -16.45
CA ILE A 14 2.98 -14.83 -15.14
C ILE A 14 3.72 -13.50 -15.30
N TYR A 15 4.74 -13.47 -16.16
CA TYR A 15 5.50 -12.26 -16.43
C TYR A 15 4.63 -11.12 -16.96
N GLY A 16 3.64 -11.42 -17.80
CA GLY A 16 2.66 -10.43 -18.28
C GLY A 16 1.81 -9.81 -17.17
N ARG A 17 1.48 -10.56 -16.11
CA ARG A 17 0.71 -10.06 -14.96
C ARG A 17 1.50 -9.11 -14.05
N THR A 18 2.83 -9.23 -14.03
CA THR A 18 3.70 -8.36 -13.20
C THR A 18 3.74 -6.90 -13.66
N LEU A 19 3.41 -6.63 -14.94
CA LEU A 19 3.58 -5.34 -15.62
C LEU A 19 5.03 -4.80 -15.64
N TYR A 20 6.02 -5.61 -15.26
CA TYR A 20 7.43 -5.26 -15.35
C TYR A 20 8.05 -5.68 -16.70
N GLY A 21 9.13 -4.98 -17.08
CA GLY A 21 10.01 -5.46 -18.14
C GLY A 21 10.66 -6.78 -17.74
N VAL A 22 11.08 -7.59 -18.72
CA VAL A 22 11.63 -8.95 -18.48
C VAL A 22 12.78 -8.93 -17.46
N GLN A 23 13.67 -7.94 -17.54
CA GLN A 23 14.82 -7.84 -16.65
C GLN A 23 14.42 -7.56 -15.21
N ASP A 24 13.52 -6.59 -14.97
CA ASP A 24 13.02 -6.28 -13.63
C ASP A 24 12.21 -7.44 -13.06
N ALA A 25 11.37 -8.07 -13.88
CA ALA A 25 10.60 -9.25 -13.50
C ALA A 25 11.52 -10.42 -13.09
N GLN A 26 12.60 -10.67 -13.82
CA GLN A 26 13.62 -11.67 -13.45
C GLN A 26 14.34 -11.33 -12.15
N ALA A 27 14.62 -10.04 -11.90
CA ALA A 27 15.24 -9.61 -10.65
C ALA A 27 14.31 -9.82 -9.46
N ILE A 28 13.01 -9.51 -9.61
CA ILE A 28 11.99 -9.76 -8.58
C ILE A 28 11.81 -11.27 -8.37
N GLU A 29 11.72 -12.07 -9.43
CA GLU A 29 11.63 -13.54 -9.32
C GLU A 29 12.83 -14.12 -8.57
N GLY A 30 14.05 -13.70 -8.93
CA GLY A 30 15.27 -14.14 -8.26
C GLY A 30 15.32 -13.73 -6.78
N TRP A 31 14.82 -12.53 -6.46
CA TRP A 31 14.67 -12.09 -5.07
C TRP A 31 13.68 -12.98 -4.31
N VAL A 32 12.52 -13.30 -4.88
CA VAL A 32 11.52 -14.19 -4.26
C VAL A 32 12.16 -15.54 -3.92
N HIS A 33 12.83 -16.18 -4.88
CA HIS A 33 13.50 -17.47 -4.66
C HIS A 33 14.57 -17.41 -3.57
N SER A 34 15.32 -16.31 -3.49
CA SER A 34 16.39 -16.12 -2.50
C SER A 34 15.87 -15.82 -1.09
N ASN A 35 14.62 -15.39 -0.97
CA ASN A 35 13.99 -14.99 0.29
C ASN A 35 12.81 -15.90 0.68
N THR A 36 12.61 -17.04 0.00
CA THR A 36 11.48 -17.95 0.22
C THR A 36 11.30 -18.31 1.70
N ASP A 37 12.36 -18.78 2.37
CA ASP A 37 12.27 -19.18 3.78
C ASP A 37 11.86 -18.02 4.69
N SER A 38 12.44 -16.83 4.46
CA SER A 38 12.10 -15.61 5.21
C SER A 38 10.68 -15.14 4.94
N LEU A 39 10.20 -15.25 3.70
CA LEU A 39 8.83 -14.92 3.31
C LEU A 39 7.82 -15.86 3.99
N LEU A 40 8.11 -17.16 4.02
CA LEU A 40 7.26 -18.15 4.67
C LEU A 40 7.25 -18.01 6.19
N SER A 41 8.33 -17.50 6.79
CA SER A 41 8.43 -17.27 8.23
C SER A 41 7.83 -15.95 8.72
N ILE A 42 7.28 -15.10 7.84
CA ILE A 42 6.65 -13.83 8.23
C ILE A 42 5.51 -14.10 9.21
N VAL A 43 5.61 -13.50 10.41
CA VAL A 43 4.61 -13.60 11.46
C VAL A 43 3.73 -12.34 11.52
N ASP A 44 4.29 -11.17 11.21
CA ASP A 44 3.56 -9.90 11.29
C ASP A 44 3.82 -8.90 10.15
N GLU A 45 3.05 -7.82 10.16
CA GLU A 45 3.06 -6.78 9.13
C GLU A 45 4.35 -5.94 9.14
N THR A 46 5.00 -5.81 10.29
CA THR A 46 6.27 -5.07 10.44
C THR A 46 7.38 -5.87 9.77
N GLU A 47 7.43 -7.18 10.00
CA GLU A 47 8.36 -8.09 9.31
C GLU A 47 8.14 -8.08 7.80
N THR A 48 6.88 -8.05 7.36
CA THR A 48 6.54 -7.94 5.92
C THR A 48 7.12 -6.66 5.32
N PHE A 49 6.90 -5.51 5.96
CA PHE A 49 7.43 -4.24 5.51
C PHE A 49 8.96 -4.24 5.48
N ASP A 50 9.60 -4.73 6.54
CA ASP A 50 11.06 -4.73 6.65
C ASP A 50 11.74 -5.64 5.64
N LEU A 51 11.15 -6.80 5.34
CA LEU A 51 11.66 -7.73 4.34
C LEU A 51 11.51 -7.18 2.92
N VAL A 52 10.36 -6.56 2.60
CA VAL A 52 10.06 -6.06 1.26
C VAL A 52 10.72 -4.70 0.99
N TRP A 53 11.06 -3.93 2.03
CA TRP A 53 11.63 -2.59 1.89
C TRP A 53 12.87 -2.49 0.99
N PRO A 54 13.90 -3.36 1.11
CA PRO A 54 15.06 -3.32 0.20
C PRO A 54 14.66 -3.49 -1.27
N LEU A 55 13.71 -4.39 -1.55
CA LEU A 55 13.20 -4.60 -2.90
C LEU A 55 12.49 -3.36 -3.44
N LEU A 56 11.65 -2.71 -2.62
CA LEU A 56 11.01 -1.44 -2.99
C LEU A 56 12.06 -0.39 -3.38
N THR A 57 13.09 -0.19 -2.54
CA THR A 57 14.13 0.82 -2.81
C THR A 57 15.03 0.48 -4.00
N GLN A 58 15.09 -0.78 -4.41
CA GLN A 58 15.85 -1.24 -5.58
C GLN A 58 15.11 -0.99 -6.91
N HIS A 59 13.78 -1.04 -6.88
CA HIS A 59 12.95 -0.91 -8.09
C HIS A 59 12.30 0.47 -8.25
N ILE A 60 12.20 1.25 -7.17
CA ILE A 60 11.69 2.62 -7.19
C ILE A 60 12.84 3.60 -7.41
N ASN A 61 13.09 3.93 -8.67
CA ASN A 61 14.34 4.56 -9.11
C ASN A 61 14.19 6.05 -9.48
N GLY A 62 13.03 6.64 -9.19
CA GLY A 62 12.65 7.95 -9.71
C GLY A 62 11.99 8.89 -8.69
N GLY A 63 11.69 10.09 -9.18
CA GLY A 63 10.85 11.05 -8.46
C GLY A 63 11.46 11.61 -7.18
N THR A 64 10.59 11.99 -6.25
CA THR A 64 10.97 12.51 -4.94
C THR A 64 11.53 11.42 -4.02
N PHE A 65 11.16 10.16 -4.26
CA PHE A 65 11.55 9.00 -3.47
C PHE A 65 13.07 8.83 -3.36
N THR A 66 13.80 9.07 -4.45
CA THR A 66 15.28 8.93 -4.47
C THR A 66 16.03 10.17 -3.95
N LYS A 67 15.31 11.21 -3.53
CA LYS A 67 15.89 12.52 -3.18
C LYS A 67 16.06 12.73 -1.68
N PHE A 68 15.99 11.70 -0.86
CA PHE A 68 16.28 11.83 0.58
C PHE A 68 17.78 11.86 0.82
N ASP A 69 18.28 12.89 1.52
CA ASP A 69 19.65 12.89 2.05
C ASP A 69 19.85 11.95 3.25
N LYS A 70 18.74 11.46 3.80
CA LYS A 70 18.63 10.51 4.89
C LYS A 70 17.65 9.38 4.52
N PRO A 71 18.12 8.32 3.86
CA PRO A 71 17.27 7.22 3.39
C PRO A 71 16.47 6.52 4.49
N GLU A 72 16.98 6.51 5.73
CA GLU A 72 16.28 5.96 6.88
C GLU A 72 14.98 6.72 7.22
N VAL A 73 14.94 8.03 6.93
CA VAL A 73 13.73 8.84 7.12
C VAL A 73 12.68 8.49 6.09
N LEU A 74 13.09 8.16 4.85
CA LEU A 74 12.15 7.69 3.83
C LEU A 74 11.45 6.39 4.27
N LYS A 75 12.19 5.46 4.90
CA LYS A 75 11.60 4.25 5.49
C LYS A 75 10.57 4.60 6.58
N GLU A 76 10.88 5.56 7.45
CA GLU A 76 9.94 6.06 8.49
C GLU A 76 8.67 6.68 7.85
N ILE A 77 8.80 7.39 6.72
CA ILE A 77 7.66 7.95 5.97
C ILE A 77 6.81 6.86 5.33
N ALA A 78 7.42 5.86 4.69
CA ALA A 78 6.69 4.74 4.12
C ALA A 78 5.93 3.95 5.18
N HIS A 79 6.55 3.68 6.32
CA HIS A 79 5.89 3.08 7.47
C HIS A 79 4.74 3.98 8.00
N GLY A 80 4.95 5.29 8.08
CA GLY A 80 3.92 6.25 8.47
C GLY A 80 2.71 6.25 7.52
N TRP A 81 2.96 6.10 6.22
CA TRP A 81 1.94 6.05 5.19
C TRP A 81 1.03 4.82 5.35
N ILE A 82 1.62 3.63 5.43
CA ILE A 82 0.87 2.37 5.60
C ILE A 82 0.22 2.24 6.98
N THR A 83 0.60 3.09 7.95
CA THR A 83 -0.02 3.17 9.28
C THR A 83 -1.06 4.29 9.39
N GLY A 84 -1.47 4.89 8.27
CA GLY A 84 -2.58 5.83 8.26
C GLY A 84 -2.24 7.28 8.63
N LYS A 85 -0.96 7.63 8.82
CA LYS A 85 -0.58 9.01 9.19
C LYS A 85 -0.96 10.01 8.10
N SER A 86 -1.40 11.19 8.52
CA SER A 86 -1.72 12.31 7.63
C SER A 86 -0.46 12.84 6.94
N PHE A 87 -0.61 13.50 5.79
CA PHE A 87 0.53 14.10 5.09
C PHE A 87 1.25 15.16 5.93
N SER A 88 0.52 15.90 6.78
CA SER A 88 1.10 16.88 7.68
C SER A 88 1.94 16.22 8.78
N ASP A 89 1.51 15.07 9.30
CA ASP A 89 2.29 14.28 10.25
C ASP A 89 3.58 13.74 9.64
N LEU A 90 3.49 13.22 8.42
CA LEU A 90 4.65 12.74 7.66
C LEU A 90 5.65 13.88 7.41
N LEU A 91 5.18 15.04 6.96
CA LEU A 91 6.03 16.23 6.79
C LEU A 91 6.68 16.67 8.12
N ARG A 92 5.95 16.56 9.23
CA ARG A 92 6.48 16.85 10.57
C ARG A 92 7.58 15.87 10.98
N ILE A 93 7.48 14.58 10.63
CA ILE A 93 8.54 13.59 10.83
C ILE A 93 9.80 14.01 10.06
N ILE A 94 9.69 14.31 8.76
CA ILE A 94 10.81 14.76 7.92
C ILE A 94 11.54 15.95 8.57
N ARG A 95 10.76 16.97 8.99
CA ARG A 95 11.30 18.18 9.64
C ARG A 95 11.98 17.87 10.96
N LYS A 96 11.37 17.04 11.82
CA LYS A 96 11.94 16.63 13.12
C LYS A 96 13.26 15.88 12.94
N ARG A 97 13.36 15.01 11.92
CA ARG A 97 14.58 14.27 11.58
C ARG A 97 15.62 15.13 10.83
N LYS A 98 15.26 16.38 10.50
CA LYS A 98 16.10 17.31 9.70
C LYS A 98 16.55 16.68 8.37
N ALA A 99 15.73 15.83 7.76
CA ALA A 99 15.98 15.33 6.42
C ALA A 99 15.71 16.42 5.39
N LYS A 100 16.53 16.47 4.35
CA LYS A 100 16.43 17.42 3.25
C LYS A 100 16.36 16.69 1.92
N MET A 101 15.73 17.37 0.98
CA MET A 101 15.62 16.91 -0.39
C MET A 101 16.90 17.26 -1.15
N ILE A 102 17.53 16.26 -1.75
CA ILE A 102 18.63 16.40 -2.70
C ILE A 102 18.10 17.06 -3.97
N TRP A 103 18.63 18.23 -4.31
CA TRP A 103 18.28 18.95 -5.54
C TRP A 103 19.56 19.43 -6.23
N GLY A 104 20.10 18.59 -7.12
CA GLY A 104 21.44 18.78 -7.68
C GLY A 104 22.48 18.83 -6.56
N THR A 105 23.26 19.91 -6.52
CA THR A 105 24.26 20.14 -5.46
C THR A 105 23.67 20.73 -4.17
N ARG A 106 22.39 21.11 -4.16
CA ARG A 106 21.74 21.77 -3.02
C ARG A 106 20.90 20.81 -2.19
N ARG A 107 20.54 21.28 -1.00
CA ARG A 107 19.56 20.65 -0.11
C ARG A 107 18.39 21.61 0.09
N ARG A 108 17.17 21.11 -0.06
CA ARG A 108 15.93 21.89 0.09
C ARG A 108 15.02 21.27 1.13
N GLU A 109 14.14 22.08 1.71
CA GLU A 109 13.06 21.55 2.55
C GLU A 109 12.07 20.76 1.71
N PHE A 110 11.55 19.67 2.27
CA PHE A 110 10.34 19.05 1.77
C PHE A 110 9.13 19.97 2.04
N LYS A 111 8.19 19.93 1.10
CA LYS A 111 6.87 20.55 1.22
C LYS A 111 5.79 19.46 1.11
N ILE A 112 4.53 19.83 1.36
CA ILE A 112 3.42 18.88 1.45
C ILE A 112 3.17 18.12 0.13
N ASP A 113 3.28 18.82 -1.00
CA ASP A 113 3.24 18.28 -2.36
C ASP A 113 4.25 17.14 -2.58
N HIS A 114 5.46 17.27 -2.05
CA HIS A 114 6.49 16.22 -2.13
C HIS A 114 6.11 14.99 -1.30
N VAL A 115 5.45 15.18 -0.16
CA VAL A 115 4.97 14.07 0.66
C VAL A 115 3.80 13.35 -0.03
N VAL A 116 2.90 14.10 -0.65
CA VAL A 116 1.81 13.54 -1.47
C VAL A 116 2.40 12.74 -2.64
N ASP A 117 3.38 13.29 -3.37
CA ASP A 117 4.07 12.60 -4.46
C ASP A 117 4.72 11.28 -4.00
N ILE A 118 5.42 11.27 -2.86
CA ILE A 118 6.00 10.05 -2.29
C ILE A 118 4.92 9.01 -1.97
N CYS A 119 3.82 9.43 -1.34
CA CYS A 119 2.79 8.53 -0.86
C CYS A 119 1.86 8.03 -1.98
N GLU A 120 1.19 8.95 -2.67
CA GLU A 120 0.18 8.63 -3.69
C GLU A 120 0.80 8.42 -5.07
N GLY A 121 1.87 9.15 -5.40
CA GLY A 121 2.56 9.03 -6.68
C GLY A 121 3.45 7.80 -6.74
N THR A 122 4.22 7.53 -5.68
CA THR A 122 5.24 6.47 -5.69
C THR A 122 4.85 5.23 -4.89
N LEU A 123 4.60 5.35 -3.58
CA LEU A 123 4.31 4.18 -2.73
C LEU A 123 3.01 3.47 -3.13
N ALA A 124 1.96 4.24 -3.40
CA ALA A 124 0.65 3.71 -3.78
C ALA A 124 0.61 3.07 -5.17
N TYR A 125 1.52 3.47 -6.06
CA TYR A 125 1.59 2.96 -7.42
C TYR A 125 2.77 2.00 -7.61
N ASP A 126 4.00 2.52 -7.68
CA ASP A 126 5.20 1.72 -7.91
C ASP A 126 5.41 0.71 -6.78
N GLY A 127 5.23 1.13 -5.53
CA GLY A 127 5.37 0.24 -4.38
C GLY A 127 4.35 -0.89 -4.38
N ALA A 128 3.08 -0.57 -4.64
CA ALA A 128 2.04 -1.59 -4.79
C ALA A 128 2.30 -2.52 -5.99
N LEU A 129 2.92 -2.02 -7.06
CA LEU A 129 3.25 -2.82 -8.24
C LEU A 129 4.37 -3.84 -7.96
N VAL A 130 5.44 -3.43 -7.27
CA VAL A 130 6.51 -4.35 -6.82
C VAL A 130 5.90 -5.51 -6.02
N VAL A 131 5.05 -5.20 -5.02
CA VAL A 131 4.42 -6.24 -4.17
C VAL A 131 3.50 -7.14 -5.00
N GLY A 132 2.76 -6.58 -5.96
CA GLY A 132 1.95 -7.37 -6.89
C GLY A 132 2.79 -8.39 -7.66
N ALA A 133 3.94 -7.98 -8.20
CA ALA A 133 4.86 -8.87 -8.89
C ALA A 133 5.43 -9.96 -7.96
N VAL A 134 5.73 -9.64 -6.70
CA VAL A 134 6.14 -10.61 -5.69
C VAL A 134 5.05 -11.69 -5.50
N CYS A 135 3.79 -11.30 -5.36
CA CYS A 135 2.66 -12.24 -5.25
C CYS A 135 2.58 -13.18 -6.46
N GLU A 136 2.71 -12.65 -7.68
CA GLU A 136 2.67 -13.44 -8.92
C GLU A 136 3.75 -14.52 -8.97
N PHE A 137 4.95 -14.26 -8.42
CA PHE A 137 6.03 -15.25 -8.37
C PHE A 137 5.88 -16.22 -7.21
N ILE A 138 5.34 -15.80 -6.06
CA ILE A 138 5.04 -16.73 -4.95
C ILE A 138 3.99 -17.76 -5.35
N GLU A 139 2.98 -17.38 -6.15
CA GLU A 139 2.01 -18.31 -6.73
C GLU A 139 2.67 -19.47 -7.50
N THR A 140 3.92 -19.31 -7.97
CA THR A 140 4.65 -20.34 -8.74
C THR A 140 5.45 -21.33 -7.88
N LEU A 141 5.61 -21.07 -6.58
CA LEU A 141 6.44 -21.91 -5.71
C LEU A 141 5.76 -23.24 -5.33
N ASP A 142 4.44 -23.38 -5.55
CA ASP A 142 3.63 -24.60 -5.32
C ASP A 142 3.87 -25.28 -3.95
N GLN A 143 3.90 -24.46 -2.89
CA GLN A 143 4.03 -24.95 -1.50
C GLN A 143 2.75 -24.64 -0.70
N ASP A 144 2.38 -25.54 0.23
CA ASP A 144 1.13 -25.48 1.00
C ASP A 144 0.91 -24.14 1.76
N SER A 145 1.98 -23.49 2.20
CA SER A 145 1.93 -22.23 2.98
C SER A 145 1.88 -20.96 2.12
N THR A 146 1.95 -21.07 0.80
CA THR A 146 1.96 -19.90 -0.12
C THR A 146 0.67 -19.10 -0.08
N GLY A 147 -0.49 -19.74 0.11
CA GLY A 147 -1.78 -19.06 0.13
C GLY A 147 -1.92 -18.03 1.26
N GLU A 148 -1.47 -18.36 2.47
CA GLU A 148 -1.52 -17.45 3.62
C GLU A 148 -0.54 -16.28 3.45
N LEU A 149 0.66 -16.56 2.94
CA LEU A 149 1.66 -15.57 2.59
C LEU A 149 1.14 -14.58 1.53
N ILE A 150 0.49 -15.09 0.48
CA ILE A 150 -0.13 -14.25 -0.56
C ILE A 150 -1.18 -13.34 0.05
N ASN A 151 -2.04 -13.84 0.95
CA ASN A 151 -3.04 -13.01 1.62
C ASN A 151 -2.39 -11.87 2.44
N ARG A 152 -1.31 -12.16 3.19
CA ARG A 152 -0.55 -11.15 3.93
C ARG A 152 0.06 -10.09 3.01
N LEU A 153 0.69 -10.52 1.92
CA LEU A 153 1.31 -9.61 0.95
C LEU A 153 0.27 -8.78 0.19
N GLN A 154 -0.87 -9.35 -0.16
CA GLN A 154 -1.99 -8.62 -0.76
C GLN A 154 -2.57 -7.59 0.21
N LEU A 155 -2.68 -7.90 1.51
CA LEU A 155 -3.06 -6.92 2.52
C LEU A 155 -2.03 -5.79 2.56
N PHE A 156 -0.74 -6.11 2.65
CA PHE A 156 0.34 -5.13 2.63
C PHE A 156 0.32 -4.26 1.36
N GLN A 157 0.08 -4.87 0.19
CA GLN A 157 -0.08 -4.17 -1.09
C GLN A 157 -1.23 -3.14 -1.02
N LYS A 158 -2.38 -3.52 -0.45
CA LYS A 158 -3.51 -2.59 -0.26
C LYS A 158 -3.19 -1.46 0.72
N ARG A 159 -2.43 -1.74 1.77
CA ARG A 159 -1.96 -0.71 2.72
C ARG A 159 -1.02 0.29 2.05
N LEU A 160 -0.11 -0.18 1.20
CA LEU A 160 0.70 0.68 0.32
C LEU A 160 -0.17 1.49 -0.63
N LYS A 161 -1.11 0.84 -1.31
CA LYS A 161 -1.98 1.46 -2.32
C LYS A 161 -2.88 2.56 -1.76
N TYR A 162 -3.45 2.36 -0.58
CA TYR A 162 -4.46 3.27 -0.01
C TYR A 162 -3.93 4.12 1.14
N GLY A 163 -2.75 3.81 1.69
CA GLY A 163 -2.23 4.46 2.90
C GLY A 163 -3.14 4.25 4.10
N LEU A 164 -3.70 3.05 4.23
CA LEU A 164 -4.68 2.70 5.24
C LEU A 164 -4.13 1.62 6.19
N PRO A 165 -4.38 1.74 7.51
CA PRO A 165 -3.71 0.91 8.50
C PRO A 165 -4.31 -0.49 8.66
N THR A 166 -5.61 -0.66 8.43
CA THR A 166 -6.33 -1.90 8.79
C THR A 166 -7.20 -2.41 7.65
N GLU A 167 -7.46 -3.71 7.65
CA GLU A 167 -8.44 -4.35 6.77
C GLU A 167 -9.81 -3.66 6.80
N THR A 168 -10.28 -3.27 7.99
CA THR A 168 -11.54 -2.53 8.14
C THR A 168 -11.53 -1.22 7.35
N THR A 169 -10.49 -0.41 7.51
CA THR A 169 -10.39 0.87 6.78
C THR A 169 -10.24 0.66 5.27
N ILE A 170 -9.49 -0.37 4.86
CA ILE A 170 -9.36 -0.77 3.46
C ILE A 170 -10.72 -1.20 2.89
N ALA A 171 -11.49 -2.00 3.62
CA ALA A 171 -12.78 -2.49 3.16
C ALA A 171 -13.81 -1.36 3.07
N LEU A 172 -13.76 -0.36 3.97
CA LEU A 172 -14.56 0.87 3.85
C LEU A 172 -14.18 1.68 2.61
N TYR A 173 -12.88 1.83 2.35
CA TYR A 173 -12.39 2.50 1.14
C TYR A 173 -12.90 1.79 -0.12
N GLU A 174 -12.78 0.47 -0.18
CA GLU A 174 -13.27 -0.37 -1.28
C GLU A 174 -14.81 -0.54 -1.32
N LEU A 175 -15.52 -0.04 -0.31
CA LEU A 175 -16.98 0.11 -0.32
C LEU A 175 -17.41 1.42 -0.97
N GLY A 176 -16.49 2.29 -1.38
CA GLY A 176 -16.79 3.57 -2.05
C GLY A 176 -16.56 4.79 -1.16
N PHE A 177 -16.14 4.63 0.09
CA PHE A 177 -15.59 5.72 0.90
C PHE A 177 -14.13 5.94 0.52
N SER A 178 -13.87 6.17 -0.77
CA SER A 178 -12.55 6.19 -1.43
C SER A 178 -11.70 7.42 -1.07
N ASP A 179 -11.69 7.80 0.21
CA ASP A 179 -10.84 8.81 0.82
C ASP A 179 -10.29 8.25 2.13
N ARG A 180 -8.96 8.29 2.30
CA ARG A 180 -8.30 7.66 3.45
C ARG A 180 -8.65 8.30 4.80
N VAL A 181 -8.96 9.59 4.82
CA VAL A 181 -9.35 10.30 6.04
C VAL A 181 -10.75 9.87 6.42
N ILE A 182 -11.67 9.86 5.45
CA ILE A 182 -13.07 9.47 5.67
C ILE A 182 -13.18 8.01 6.11
N ALA A 183 -12.46 7.09 5.44
CA ALA A 183 -12.48 5.68 5.78
C ALA A 183 -11.95 5.41 7.20
N GLN A 184 -10.87 6.09 7.62
CA GLN A 184 -10.33 5.96 8.97
C GLN A 184 -11.26 6.55 10.03
N ASP A 185 -11.79 7.73 9.76
CA ASP A 185 -12.68 8.44 10.66
C ASP A 185 -14.01 7.69 10.85
N LEU A 186 -14.52 7.04 9.80
CA LEU A 186 -15.71 6.20 9.87
C LEU A 186 -15.48 4.94 10.72
N ALA A 187 -14.36 4.26 10.50
CA ALA A 187 -13.99 3.11 11.32
C ALA A 187 -13.85 3.49 12.80
N ALA A 188 -13.18 4.60 13.09
CA ALA A 188 -12.95 5.07 14.45
C ALA A 188 -14.24 5.54 15.14
N SER A 189 -15.04 6.36 14.47
CA SER A 189 -16.27 6.94 15.04
C SER A 189 -17.31 5.88 15.43
N LEU A 190 -17.36 4.77 14.68
CA LEU A 190 -18.30 3.68 14.89
C LEU A 190 -17.66 2.45 15.56
N ASN A 191 -16.39 2.53 15.97
CA ASN A 191 -15.60 1.42 16.51
C ASN A 191 -15.73 0.14 15.66
N LEU A 192 -15.64 0.27 14.34
CA LEU A 192 -15.80 -0.85 13.42
C LEU A 192 -14.59 -1.77 13.49
N THR A 193 -14.87 -3.07 13.61
CA THR A 193 -13.85 -4.13 13.62
C THR A 193 -14.07 -5.17 12.52
N ALA A 194 -15.21 -5.09 11.81
CA ALA A 194 -15.49 -5.97 10.70
C ALA A 194 -14.51 -5.71 9.54
N THR A 195 -14.00 -6.77 8.92
CA THR A 195 -13.08 -6.69 7.77
C THR A 195 -13.78 -7.07 6.47
N GLN A 196 -14.87 -7.84 6.55
CA GLN A 196 -15.66 -8.25 5.40
C GLN A 196 -16.70 -7.17 5.04
N LYS A 197 -16.82 -6.87 3.74
CA LYS A 197 -17.73 -5.83 3.22
C LYS A 197 -19.18 -6.02 3.67
N LYS A 198 -19.66 -7.27 3.66
CA LYS A 198 -21.04 -7.60 4.07
C LYS A 198 -21.29 -7.28 5.54
N ASP A 199 -20.34 -7.63 6.41
CA ASP A 199 -20.45 -7.39 7.84
C ASP A 199 -20.29 -5.91 8.18
N LEU A 200 -19.45 -5.19 7.42
CA LEU A 200 -19.37 -3.73 7.51
C LEU A 200 -20.67 -3.05 7.14
N VAL A 201 -21.31 -3.44 6.03
CA VAL A 201 -22.63 -2.92 5.66
C VAL A 201 -23.65 -3.16 6.78
N LYS A 202 -23.64 -4.35 7.38
CA LYS A 202 -24.51 -4.66 8.53
C LYS A 202 -24.20 -3.74 9.73
N ALA A 203 -22.94 -3.55 10.08
CA ALA A 203 -22.53 -2.70 11.19
C ALA A 203 -22.88 -1.22 10.95
N LEU A 204 -22.74 -0.73 9.71
CA LEU A 204 -23.18 0.62 9.32
C LEU A 204 -24.69 0.78 9.48
N LYS A 205 -25.49 -0.20 9.03
CA LYS A 205 -26.96 -0.17 9.19
C LYS A 205 -27.40 -0.22 10.65
N GLN A 206 -26.70 -0.96 11.49
CA GLN A 206 -26.99 -1.02 12.93
C GLN A 206 -26.74 0.32 13.63
N ASN A 207 -25.82 1.14 13.10
CA ASN A 207 -25.48 2.47 13.63
C ASN A 207 -25.89 3.58 12.65
N ARG A 208 -27.03 3.40 11.97
CA ARG A 208 -27.47 4.23 10.83
C ARG A 208 -27.40 5.74 11.13
N ASP A 209 -28.01 6.18 12.22
CA ASP A 209 -28.11 7.62 12.53
C ASP A 209 -26.74 8.25 12.74
N VAL A 210 -25.85 7.55 13.46
CA VAL A 210 -24.47 8.01 13.68
C VAL A 210 -23.68 8.01 12.37
N ALA A 211 -23.83 6.96 11.55
CA ALA A 211 -23.17 6.85 10.25
C ALA A 211 -23.58 7.97 9.28
N ILE A 212 -24.87 8.30 9.23
CA ILE A 212 -25.42 9.38 8.39
C ILE A 212 -24.93 10.74 8.90
N ALA A 213 -25.10 11.03 10.20
CA ALA A 213 -24.69 12.30 10.79
C ALA A 213 -23.19 12.55 10.60
N MET A 214 -22.38 11.50 10.67
CA MET A 214 -20.94 11.59 10.40
C MET A 214 -20.65 12.06 8.97
N MET A 215 -21.41 11.59 7.97
CA MET A 215 -21.19 11.97 6.56
C MET A 215 -21.54 13.43 6.26
N GLU A 216 -22.29 14.12 7.12
CA GLU A 216 -22.68 15.53 6.92
C GLU A 216 -21.48 16.49 6.86
N LYS A 217 -20.36 16.13 7.51
CA LYS A 217 -19.12 16.94 7.49
C LYS A 217 -18.29 16.75 6.22
N TYR A 218 -18.68 15.84 5.33
CA TYR A 218 -17.96 15.48 4.11
C TYR A 218 -18.75 15.85 2.85
N PRO A 219 -18.08 15.93 1.68
CA PRO A 219 -18.74 16.21 0.40
C PRO A 219 -19.94 15.30 0.15
N SER A 220 -20.96 15.82 -0.54
CA SER A 220 -22.26 15.16 -0.75
C SER A 220 -22.15 13.76 -1.35
N TYR A 221 -21.12 13.51 -2.17
CA TYR A 221 -20.79 12.18 -2.70
C TYR A 221 -20.77 11.09 -1.63
N PHE A 222 -20.19 11.35 -0.45
CA PHE A 222 -20.09 10.35 0.61
C PHE A 222 -21.42 10.15 1.37
N GLN A 223 -22.27 11.18 1.40
CA GLN A 223 -23.63 11.09 1.92
C GLN A 223 -24.51 10.25 1.00
N GLU A 224 -24.44 10.50 -0.31
CA GLU A 224 -25.11 9.68 -1.34
C GLU A 224 -24.66 8.22 -1.23
N ARG A 225 -23.35 7.99 -1.14
CA ARG A 225 -22.81 6.64 -0.99
C ARG A 225 -23.28 5.94 0.28
N MET A 226 -23.39 6.66 1.39
CA MET A 226 -23.96 6.12 2.63
C MET A 226 -25.43 5.76 2.47
N ASN A 227 -26.23 6.63 1.84
CA ASN A 227 -27.64 6.38 1.60
C ASN A 227 -27.88 5.15 0.71
N GLU A 228 -27.08 4.96 -0.34
CA GLU A 228 -27.10 3.75 -1.18
C GLU A 228 -26.87 2.47 -0.36
N ILE A 229 -25.94 2.53 0.60
CA ILE A 229 -25.67 1.40 1.50
C ILE A 229 -26.87 1.14 2.41
N MET A 230 -27.53 2.18 2.92
CA MET A 230 -28.66 2.05 3.84
C MET A 230 -29.85 1.33 3.20
N GLY A 231 -30.16 1.63 1.94
CA GLY A 231 -31.35 1.13 1.26
C GLY A 231 -32.64 1.81 1.73
#